data_AF-A0A4R5FPE8-F1
#
_entry.id   AF-A0A4R5FPE8-F1
#
_cell.length_a   1.000
_cell.length_b   1.000
_cell.length_c   1.000
_cell.angle_alpha   90.00
_cell.angle_beta   90.00
_cell.angle_gamma   90.00
#
_symmetry.space_group_name_H-M   'P 1'
#
loop_
_entity.id
_entity.type
_entity.pdbx_description
1 polymer ?
#
loop_
_entity_poly.entity_id
_entity_poly.type
_entity_poly.pdbx_seq_one_letter_code
_entity_poly.pdbx_strand_id
1 'polypeptide(L)'
;MIENILHPRITDSKDWATVLFVLSFAIIAVTKSVFENRFGDFANLIFSNKYNKVYRDSSHLKSGFTISLFFVQVISLAFFIQIALSYFGYASKTDWILYIQIFTFLAFFILSKYLIEKIIATSFNIEEFMEQFNLQKVTYRTYIGLFILPFNIILFYYDSFSRNILLLIIAIVLIINIMTYLISIKNYQNIIFGKLFYFILYLCALEIAPYYFMYYWFTKGSA
;
A
#
# COMPACT_ATOMS: atom_id res chain seq x y z
N MET A 1 -48.23 -24.52 -20.00
CA MET A 1 -47.60 -23.51 -19.12
C MET A 1 -46.11 -23.61 -19.36
N ILE A 2 -45.55 -22.70 -20.15
CA ILE A 2 -44.11 -22.68 -20.47
C ILE A 2 -43.43 -22.01 -19.29
N GLU A 3 -42.63 -22.76 -18.55
CA GLU A 3 -41.80 -22.21 -17.48
C GLU A 3 -40.73 -21.32 -18.13
N ASN A 4 -40.90 -20.01 -18.01
CA ASN A 4 -39.85 -19.06 -18.31
C ASN A 4 -38.76 -19.23 -17.26
N ILE A 5 -37.70 -19.97 -17.63
CA ILE A 5 -36.45 -20.03 -16.87
C ILE A 5 -35.85 -18.63 -16.93
N LEU A 6 -36.06 -17.83 -15.88
CA LEU A 6 -35.37 -16.56 -15.72
C LEU A 6 -33.88 -16.86 -15.53
N HIS A 7 -33.08 -16.64 -16.57
CA HIS A 7 -31.65 -16.51 -16.42
C HIS A 7 -31.38 -15.25 -15.60
N PRO A 8 -30.78 -15.35 -14.39
CA PRO A 8 -30.39 -14.17 -13.64
C PRO A 8 -29.41 -13.38 -14.50
N ARG A 9 -29.79 -12.15 -14.86
CA ARG A 9 -28.87 -11.22 -15.50
C ARG A 9 -27.74 -10.99 -14.50
N ILE A 10 -26.51 -11.35 -14.88
CA ILE A 10 -25.31 -11.02 -14.12
C ILE A 10 -25.21 -9.48 -14.14
N THR A 11 -25.77 -8.82 -13.13
CA THR A 11 -25.70 -7.35 -12.96
C THR A 11 -24.35 -6.90 -12.42
N ASP A 12 -23.51 -7.85 -11.99
CA ASP A 12 -22.16 -7.60 -11.52
C ASP A 12 -21.21 -7.47 -12.71
N SER A 13 -21.06 -6.26 -13.22
CA SER A 13 -20.04 -5.94 -14.23
C SER A 13 -18.66 -6.09 -13.61
N LYS A 14 -17.92 -7.17 -13.94
CA LYS A 14 -16.52 -7.37 -13.54
C LYS A 14 -15.53 -6.60 -14.43
N ASP A 15 -16.04 -5.96 -15.48
CA ASP A 15 -15.24 -5.33 -16.53
C ASP A 15 -14.35 -4.19 -16.00
N TRP A 16 -14.85 -3.41 -15.04
CA TRP A 16 -14.10 -2.30 -14.43
C TRP A 16 -12.84 -2.80 -13.71
N ALA A 17 -12.92 -3.95 -13.02
CA ALA A 17 -11.78 -4.51 -12.31
C ALA A 17 -10.71 -5.02 -13.29
N THR A 18 -11.14 -5.65 -14.40
CA THR A 18 -10.22 -6.07 -15.49
C THR A 18 -9.45 -4.87 -16.05
N VAL A 19 -10.16 -3.78 -16.35
CA VAL A 19 -9.55 -2.55 -16.88
C VAL A 19 -8.49 -2.01 -15.93
N LEU A 20 -8.75 -1.97 -14.62
CA LEU A 20 -7.77 -1.51 -13.62
C LEU A 20 -6.56 -2.42 -13.47
N PHE A 21 -6.74 -3.75 -13.55
CA PHE A 21 -5.60 -4.68 -13.55
C PHE A 21 -4.72 -4.50 -14.79
N VAL A 22 -5.33 -4.40 -15.98
CA VAL A 22 -4.60 -4.15 -17.23
C VAL A 22 -3.88 -2.81 -17.18
N LEU A 23 -4.53 -1.75 -16.69
CA LEU A 23 -3.92 -0.44 -16.48
C LEU A 23 -2.72 -0.53 -15.54
N SER A 24 -2.83 -1.28 -14.45
CA SER A 24 -1.73 -1.48 -13.49
C SER A 24 -0.52 -2.14 -14.15
N PHE A 25 -0.73 -3.21 -14.93
CA PHE A 25 0.37 -3.84 -15.67
C PHE A 25 0.96 -2.95 -16.75
N ALA A 26 0.13 -2.17 -17.45
CA ALA A 26 0.61 -1.20 -18.43
C ALA A 26 1.53 -0.16 -17.78
N ILE A 27 1.16 0.38 -16.62
CA ILE A 27 2.00 1.33 -15.86
C ILE A 27 3.31 0.67 -15.42
N ILE A 28 3.27 -0.57 -14.92
CA ILE A 28 4.48 -1.32 -14.56
C ILE A 28 5.39 -1.50 -15.78
N ALA A 29 4.84 -1.92 -16.92
CA ALA A 29 5.60 -2.16 -18.15
C ALA A 29 6.24 -0.87 -18.68
N VAL A 30 5.50 0.24 -18.72
CA VAL A 30 6.02 1.55 -19.11
C VAL A 30 7.11 2.00 -18.15
N THR A 31 6.88 1.87 -16.84
CA THR A 31 7.87 2.26 -15.81
C THR A 31 9.16 1.45 -15.94
N LYS A 32 9.05 0.13 -16.17
CA LYS A 32 10.19 -0.74 -16.45
C LYS A 32 10.93 -0.33 -17.73
N SER A 33 10.21 0.00 -18.79
CA SER A 33 10.81 0.39 -20.07
C SER A 33 11.54 1.73 -20.00
N VAL A 34 11.01 2.70 -19.26
CA VAL A 34 11.62 4.03 -19.14
C VAL A 34 12.78 4.04 -18.13
N PHE A 35 12.70 3.23 -17.09
CA PHE A 35 13.66 3.21 -15.97
C PHE A 35 14.25 1.82 -15.72
N GLU A 36 14.74 1.16 -16.78
CA GLU A 36 15.15 -0.25 -16.74
C GLU A 36 16.18 -0.58 -15.65
N ASN A 37 17.29 0.17 -15.59
CA ASN A 37 18.35 -0.05 -14.59
C ASN A 37 17.83 0.09 -13.15
N ARG A 38 17.00 1.12 -12.92
CA ARG A 38 16.43 1.39 -11.59
C ARG A 38 15.37 0.37 -11.20
N PHE A 39 14.56 -0.08 -12.17
CA PHE A 39 13.59 -1.15 -11.95
C PHE A 39 14.28 -2.47 -11.64
N GLY A 40 15.40 -2.78 -12.30
CA GLY A 40 16.22 -3.96 -12.01
C GLY A 40 16.81 -3.94 -10.60
N ASP A 41 17.32 -2.79 -10.15
CA ASP A 41 17.78 -2.63 -8.77
C ASP A 41 16.62 -2.74 -7.77
N PHE A 42 15.44 -2.18 -8.10
CA PHE A 42 14.22 -2.25 -7.28
C PHE A 42 13.66 -3.67 -7.17
N ALA A 43 13.65 -4.44 -8.26
CA ALA A 43 13.18 -5.83 -8.26
C ALA A 43 14.05 -6.73 -7.36
N ASN A 44 15.35 -6.46 -7.33
CA ASN A 44 16.33 -7.18 -6.52
C ASN A 44 16.38 -6.74 -5.04
N LEU A 45 15.43 -5.93 -4.58
CA LEU A 45 15.45 -5.37 -3.22
C LEU A 45 15.33 -6.43 -2.10
N ILE A 46 14.76 -7.61 -2.39
CA ILE A 46 14.78 -8.78 -1.47
C ILE A 46 16.20 -9.36 -1.34
N PHE A 47 16.95 -9.42 -2.44
CA PHE A 47 18.24 -10.11 -2.52
C PHE A 47 19.42 -9.18 -2.26
N SER A 48 19.24 -7.88 -2.50
CA SER A 48 20.31 -6.89 -2.45
C SER A 48 19.82 -5.54 -1.93
N ASN A 49 20.51 -5.04 -0.89
CA ASN A 49 20.34 -3.68 -0.40
C ASN A 49 20.90 -2.60 -1.35
N LYS A 50 21.31 -2.97 -2.57
CA LYS A 50 21.89 -2.05 -3.57
C LYS A 50 20.95 -0.90 -3.90
N TYR A 51 19.65 -1.15 -4.04
CA TYR A 51 18.67 -0.08 -4.29
C TYR A 51 18.67 0.98 -3.17
N ASN A 52 18.61 0.55 -1.91
CA ASN A 52 18.61 1.45 -0.75
C ASN A 52 19.95 2.21 -0.58
N LYS A 53 21.06 1.65 -1.06
CA LYS A 53 22.38 2.29 -1.00
C LYS A 53 22.62 3.28 -2.13
N VAL A 54 22.18 2.97 -3.35
CA VAL A 54 22.42 3.77 -4.56
C VAL A 54 21.41 4.91 -4.70
N TYR A 55 20.14 4.69 -4.34
CA TYR A 55 19.07 5.67 -4.50
C TYR A 55 18.65 6.30 -3.17
N ARG A 56 19.62 6.50 -2.27
CA ARG A 56 19.37 7.10 -0.95
C ARG A 56 19.05 8.60 -1.05
N ASP A 57 19.32 9.27 -2.17
CA ASP A 57 19.12 10.72 -2.30
C ASP A 57 17.65 11.13 -2.49
N SER A 58 17.28 12.23 -1.84
CA SER A 58 15.90 12.73 -1.82
C SER A 58 15.39 13.25 -3.17
N SER A 59 16.29 13.56 -4.12
CA SER A 59 15.93 13.93 -5.50
C SER A 59 15.15 12.81 -6.21
N HIS A 60 15.33 11.56 -5.79
CA HIS A 60 14.65 10.40 -6.37
C HIS A 60 13.20 10.21 -5.86
N LEU A 61 12.78 10.91 -4.80
CA LEU A 61 11.37 10.93 -4.35
C LEU A 61 10.46 11.58 -5.40
N LYS A 62 10.93 12.68 -6.01
CA LYS A 62 10.18 13.46 -7.00
C LYS A 62 10.24 12.86 -8.42
N SER A 63 10.87 11.71 -8.58
CA SER A 63 10.99 11.07 -9.89
C SER A 63 9.67 10.44 -10.32
N GLY A 64 9.37 10.51 -11.63
CA GLY A 64 8.20 9.86 -12.22
C GLY A 64 8.14 8.35 -11.94
N PHE A 65 9.28 7.71 -11.69
CA PHE A 65 9.36 6.30 -11.27
C PHE A 65 8.59 6.03 -9.96
N THR A 66 8.90 6.77 -8.90
CA THR A 66 8.28 6.57 -7.58
C THR A 66 6.79 6.87 -7.62
N ILE A 67 6.39 7.93 -8.35
CA ILE A 67 4.98 8.33 -8.51
C ILE A 67 4.18 7.27 -9.28
N SER A 68 4.74 6.73 -10.37
CA SER A 68 4.05 5.72 -11.18
C SER A 68 3.81 4.44 -10.39
N LEU A 69 4.83 3.94 -9.69
CA LEU A 69 4.69 2.73 -8.88
C LEU A 69 3.83 2.96 -7.64
N PHE A 70 3.83 4.17 -7.08
CA PHE A 70 2.91 4.56 -6.01
C PHE A 70 1.45 4.42 -6.43
N PHE A 71 1.10 4.82 -7.64
CA PHE A 71 -0.28 4.69 -8.14
C PHE A 71 -0.70 3.21 -8.25
N VAL A 72 0.16 2.36 -8.82
CA VAL A 72 -0.05 0.91 -8.91
C VAL A 72 -0.19 0.29 -7.53
N GLN A 73 0.61 0.73 -6.57
CA GLN A 73 0.55 0.29 -5.19
C GLN A 73 -0.80 0.60 -4.54
N VAL A 74 -1.34 1.82 -4.71
CA VAL A 74 -2.64 2.19 -4.13
C VAL A 74 -3.76 1.36 -4.75
N ILE A 75 -3.73 1.15 -6.08
CA ILE A 75 -4.68 0.26 -6.78
C ILE A 75 -4.65 -1.15 -6.17
N SER A 76 -3.46 -1.72 -6.03
CA SER A 76 -3.27 -3.07 -5.50
C SER A 76 -3.77 -3.21 -4.05
N LEU A 77 -3.42 -2.27 -3.18
CA LEU A 77 -3.86 -2.30 -1.77
C LEU A 77 -5.37 -2.11 -1.64
N ALA A 78 -5.98 -1.25 -2.47
CA ALA A 78 -7.43 -1.07 -2.49
C ALA A 78 -8.16 -2.36 -2.88
N PHE A 79 -7.67 -3.08 -3.90
CA PHE A 79 -8.23 -4.38 -4.28
C PHE A 79 -8.09 -5.40 -3.15
N PHE A 80 -6.92 -5.46 -2.51
CA PHE A 80 -6.67 -6.39 -1.42
C PHE A 80 -7.65 -6.16 -0.25
N ILE A 81 -7.89 -4.90 0.10
CA ILE A 81 -8.84 -4.53 1.16
C ILE A 81 -10.27 -4.90 0.76
N GLN A 82 -10.73 -4.55 -0.44
CA GLN A 82 -12.08 -4.91 -0.88
C GLN A 82 -12.31 -6.42 -0.90
N ILE A 83 -11.36 -7.19 -1.43
CA ILE A 83 -11.43 -8.65 -1.44
C ILE A 83 -11.51 -9.15 0.00
N ALA A 84 -10.66 -8.65 0.90
CA ALA A 84 -10.68 -9.05 2.30
C ALA A 84 -12.05 -8.78 2.95
N LEU A 85 -12.61 -7.57 2.81
CA LEU A 85 -13.94 -7.24 3.36
C LEU A 85 -15.03 -8.18 2.86
N SER A 86 -14.97 -8.57 1.58
CA SER A 86 -15.96 -9.46 1.01
C SER A 86 -15.89 -10.89 1.56
N TYR A 87 -14.70 -11.43 1.79
CA TYR A 87 -14.55 -12.76 2.42
C TYR A 87 -15.03 -12.80 3.88
N PHE A 88 -15.05 -11.65 4.56
CA PHE A 88 -15.65 -11.54 5.90
C PHE A 88 -17.14 -11.19 5.88
N GLY A 89 -17.74 -11.02 4.70
CA GLY A 89 -19.17 -10.74 4.54
C GLY A 89 -19.58 -9.28 4.77
N TYR A 90 -18.62 -8.35 4.85
CA TYR A 90 -18.90 -6.92 5.08
C TYR A 90 -19.11 -6.12 3.79
N ALA A 91 -18.71 -6.64 2.61
CA ALA A 91 -18.79 -5.94 1.34
C ALA A 91 -18.98 -6.88 0.14
N SER A 92 -19.39 -6.34 -1.01
CA SER A 92 -19.38 -7.07 -2.28
C SER A 92 -18.01 -6.92 -2.98
N LYS A 93 -17.53 -8.02 -3.60
CA LYS A 93 -16.30 -8.03 -4.40
C LYS A 93 -16.39 -7.13 -5.64
N THR A 94 -17.58 -6.97 -6.20
CA THR A 94 -17.83 -6.37 -7.52
C THR A 94 -18.35 -4.93 -7.45
N ASP A 95 -18.52 -4.39 -6.24
CA ASP A 95 -19.00 -3.03 -6.03
C ASP A 95 -17.90 -2.00 -6.35
N TRP A 96 -18.10 -1.30 -7.47
CA TRP A 96 -17.18 -0.28 -7.96
C TRP A 96 -17.19 1.01 -7.10
N ILE A 97 -18.31 1.32 -6.43
CA ILE A 97 -18.45 2.51 -5.58
C ILE A 97 -17.62 2.31 -4.32
N LEU A 98 -17.77 1.14 -3.68
CA LEU A 98 -16.95 0.77 -2.53
C LEU A 98 -15.46 0.76 -2.88
N TYR A 99 -15.09 0.27 -4.06
CA TYR A 99 -13.70 0.31 -4.51
C TYR A 99 -13.16 1.75 -4.57
N ILE A 100 -13.90 2.68 -5.20
CA ILE A 100 -13.48 4.08 -5.31
C ILE A 100 -13.38 4.74 -3.94
N GLN A 101 -14.30 4.45 -3.02
CA GLN A 101 -14.24 4.95 -1.64
C GLN A 101 -12.98 4.44 -0.92
N ILE A 102 -12.68 3.15 -1.01
CA ILE A 102 -11.48 2.55 -0.41
C ILE A 102 -10.22 3.16 -1.04
N PHE A 103 -10.17 3.25 -2.37
CA PHE A 103 -9.05 3.83 -3.11
C PHE A 103 -8.79 5.28 -2.71
N THR A 104 -9.83 6.12 -2.70
CA THR A 104 -9.70 7.55 -2.36
C THR A 104 -9.31 7.75 -0.91
N PHE A 105 -9.91 7.00 0.02
CA PHE A 105 -9.55 7.04 1.43
C PHE A 105 -8.10 6.64 1.66
N LEU A 106 -7.65 5.54 1.05
CA LEU A 106 -6.26 5.10 1.13
C LEU A 106 -5.31 6.17 0.57
N ALA A 107 -5.55 6.63 -0.66
CA ALA A 107 -4.71 7.64 -1.30
C ALA A 107 -4.60 8.90 -0.44
N PHE A 108 -5.72 9.40 0.07
CA PHE A 108 -5.77 10.57 0.94
C PHE A 108 -5.03 10.32 2.26
N PHE A 109 -5.24 9.17 2.92
CA PHE A 109 -4.57 8.83 4.16
C PHE A 109 -3.04 8.81 4.00
N ILE A 110 -2.56 8.22 2.91
CA ILE A 110 -1.13 8.13 2.64
C ILE A 110 -0.52 9.49 2.31
N LEU A 111 -1.17 10.27 1.46
CA LEU A 111 -0.69 11.59 1.05
C LEU A 111 -0.73 12.59 2.21
N SER A 112 -1.81 12.60 2.99
CA SER A 112 -1.91 13.45 4.18
C SER A 112 -0.83 13.09 5.20
N LYS A 113 -0.59 11.79 5.44
CA LYS A 113 0.54 11.33 6.27
C LYS A 113 1.86 11.92 5.77
N TYR A 114 2.19 11.74 4.49
CA TYR A 114 3.42 12.26 3.91
C TYR A 114 3.57 13.78 4.05
N LEU A 115 2.49 14.55 3.85
CA LEU A 115 2.51 16.01 3.97
C LEU A 115 2.78 16.46 5.41
N ILE A 116 2.15 15.84 6.41
CA ILE A 116 2.37 16.19 7.81
C ILE A 116 3.81 15.85 8.22
N GLU A 117 4.34 14.69 7.81
CA GLU A 117 5.73 14.32 8.05
C GLU A 117 6.71 15.34 7.46
N LYS A 118 6.39 15.87 6.28
CA LYS A 118 7.19 16.91 5.63
C LYS A 118 7.17 18.22 6.41
N ILE A 119 6.01 18.67 6.89
CA ILE A 119 5.88 19.90 7.70
C ILE A 119 6.67 19.78 9.01
N ILE A 120 6.62 18.61 9.64
CA ILE A 120 7.40 18.34 10.85
C ILE A 120 8.90 18.40 10.52
N ALA A 121 9.32 17.74 9.44
CA ALA A 121 10.73 17.71 9.04
C ALA A 121 11.31 19.10 8.75
N THR A 122 10.53 19.97 8.08
CA THR A 122 10.91 21.36 7.79
C THR A 122 10.98 22.18 9.08
N SER A 123 10.02 22.00 9.98
CA SER A 123 9.99 22.74 11.26
C SER A 123 11.18 22.43 12.16
N PHE A 124 11.71 21.21 12.09
CA PHE A 124 12.83 20.74 12.91
C PHE A 124 14.18 20.73 12.17
N ASN A 125 14.25 21.22 10.93
CA ASN A 125 15.45 21.20 10.08
C ASN A 125 16.08 19.79 9.96
N ILE A 126 15.24 18.75 9.86
CA ILE A 126 15.66 17.35 9.67
C ILE A 126 15.12 16.79 8.33
N GLU A 127 14.92 17.68 7.36
CA GLU A 127 14.32 17.38 6.05
C GLU A 127 15.01 16.24 5.33
N GLU A 128 16.34 16.28 5.22
CA GLU A 128 17.11 15.28 4.49
C GLU A 128 16.91 13.88 5.08
N PHE A 129 17.02 13.74 6.41
CA PHE A 129 16.79 12.48 7.09
C PHE A 129 15.36 11.96 6.89
N MET A 130 14.36 12.83 7.06
CA MET A 130 12.96 12.43 6.94
C MET A 130 12.61 12.05 5.49
N GLU A 131 13.14 12.75 4.49
CA GLU A 131 12.94 12.42 3.09
C GLU A 131 13.55 11.06 2.73
N GLN A 132 14.76 10.74 3.21
CA GLN A 132 15.39 9.43 3.01
C GLN A 132 14.58 8.30 3.66
N PHE A 133 14.12 8.52 4.90
CA PHE A 133 13.30 7.57 5.62
C PHE A 133 11.95 7.33 4.93
N ASN A 134 11.31 8.39 4.45
CA ASN A 134 10.04 8.32 3.73
C ASN A 134 10.19 7.64 2.36
N LEU A 135 11.28 7.89 1.63
CA LEU A 135 11.58 7.17 0.38
C LEU A 135 11.67 5.67 0.61
N GLN A 136 12.35 5.27 1.68
CA GLN A 136 12.50 3.86 2.02
C GLN A 136 11.14 3.24 2.37
N LYS A 137 10.32 3.90 3.20
CA LYS A 137 8.96 3.45 3.55
C LYS A 137 8.08 3.27 2.32
N VAL A 138 8.06 4.26 1.42
CA VAL A 138 7.27 4.22 0.19
C VAL A 138 7.76 3.09 -0.72
N THR A 139 9.07 2.95 -0.91
CA THR A 139 9.68 1.91 -1.74
C THR A 139 9.27 0.51 -1.27
N TYR A 140 9.41 0.23 0.02
CA TYR A 140 9.03 -1.06 0.59
C TYR A 140 7.54 -1.36 0.48
N ARG A 141 6.70 -0.37 0.80
CA ARG A 141 5.24 -0.55 0.70
C ARG A 141 4.83 -0.74 -0.77
N THR A 142 5.54 -0.10 -1.70
CA THR A 142 5.32 -0.25 -3.16
C THR A 142 5.71 -1.64 -3.62
N TYR A 143 6.82 -2.15 -3.11
CA TYR A 143 7.28 -3.51 -3.37
C TYR A 143 6.25 -4.56 -2.94
N ILE A 144 5.71 -4.42 -1.71
CA ILE A 144 4.62 -5.26 -1.21
C ILE A 144 3.37 -5.14 -2.09
N GLY A 145 2.99 -3.92 -2.48
CA GLY A 145 1.82 -3.69 -3.34
C GLY A 145 1.96 -4.37 -4.72
N LEU A 146 3.15 -4.31 -5.32
CA LEU A 146 3.44 -5.00 -6.59
C LEU A 146 3.39 -6.52 -6.44
N PHE A 147 3.93 -7.06 -5.34
CA PHE A 147 3.88 -8.49 -5.08
C PHE A 147 2.46 -9.00 -4.87
N ILE A 148 1.62 -8.23 -4.17
CA ILE A 148 0.21 -8.58 -3.89
C ILE A 148 -0.67 -8.53 -5.16
N LEU A 149 -0.33 -7.68 -6.13
CA LEU A 149 -1.14 -7.47 -7.34
C LEU A 149 -1.52 -8.77 -8.10
N PRO A 150 -0.59 -9.67 -8.45
CA PRO A 150 -0.95 -10.95 -9.09
C PRO A 150 -1.82 -11.84 -8.20
N PHE A 151 -1.61 -11.85 -6.88
CA PHE A 151 -2.46 -12.60 -5.95
C PHE A 151 -3.89 -12.05 -5.93
N ASN A 152 -4.06 -10.73 -5.97
CA ASN A 152 -5.39 -10.10 -6.03
C ASN A 152 -6.16 -10.54 -7.26
N ILE A 153 -5.52 -10.66 -8.42
CA ILE A 153 -6.17 -11.12 -9.66
C ILE A 153 -6.70 -12.54 -9.47
N ILE A 154 -5.86 -13.44 -8.96
CA ILE A 154 -6.24 -14.82 -8.71
C ILE A 154 -7.41 -14.87 -7.71
N LEU A 155 -7.33 -14.12 -6.60
CA LEU A 155 -8.37 -14.07 -5.56
C LEU A 155 -9.68 -13.41 -6.02
N PHE A 156 -9.62 -12.50 -6.99
CA PHE A 156 -10.78 -11.78 -7.51
C PHE A 156 -11.60 -12.62 -8.48
N TYR A 157 -10.95 -13.34 -9.40
CA TYR A 157 -11.65 -14.16 -10.40
C TYR A 157 -11.97 -15.57 -9.93
N TYR A 158 -11.20 -16.10 -8.97
CA TYR A 158 -11.45 -17.42 -8.40
C TYR A 158 -12.27 -17.32 -7.11
N ASP A 159 -13.53 -17.75 -7.16
CA ASP A 159 -14.50 -17.57 -6.07
C ASP A 159 -14.44 -18.67 -4.99
N SER A 160 -13.76 -19.78 -5.28
CA SER A 160 -13.79 -20.99 -4.45
C SER A 160 -12.67 -21.04 -3.38
N PHE A 161 -12.02 -19.93 -3.05
CA PHE A 161 -11.01 -19.96 -1.98
C PHE A 161 -11.66 -20.07 -0.61
N SER A 162 -11.02 -20.82 0.29
CA SER A 162 -11.43 -20.85 1.69
C SER A 162 -11.04 -19.56 2.39
N ARG A 163 -11.88 -19.10 3.32
CA ARG A 163 -11.60 -17.97 4.22
C ARG A 163 -10.25 -18.11 4.95
N ASN A 164 -9.83 -19.35 5.24
CA ASN A 164 -8.57 -19.64 5.91
C ASN A 164 -7.35 -19.27 5.04
N ILE A 165 -7.43 -19.45 3.72
CA ILE A 165 -6.34 -19.07 2.79
C ILE A 165 -6.18 -17.55 2.78
N LEU A 166 -7.27 -16.80 2.72
CA LEU A 166 -7.21 -15.34 2.77
C LEU A 166 -6.68 -14.82 4.11
N LEU A 167 -7.10 -15.41 5.24
CA LEU A 167 -6.56 -15.10 6.56
C LEU A 167 -5.04 -15.33 6.62
N LEU A 168 -4.55 -16.42 6.02
CA LEU A 168 -3.12 -16.73 5.95
C LEU A 168 -2.39 -15.66 5.11
N ILE A 169 -2.94 -15.26 3.97
CA ILE A 169 -2.36 -14.19 3.13
C ILE A 169 -2.31 -12.87 3.90
N ILE A 170 -3.38 -12.48 4.60
CA ILE A 170 -3.40 -11.28 5.45
C ILE A 170 -2.31 -11.37 6.54
N ALA A 171 -2.18 -12.50 7.22
CA ALA A 171 -1.18 -12.70 8.25
C ALA A 171 0.25 -12.56 7.68
N ILE A 172 0.53 -13.17 6.52
CA ILE A 172 1.82 -13.03 5.83
C ILE A 172 2.10 -11.57 5.49
N VAL A 173 1.13 -10.86 4.89
CA VAL A 173 1.29 -9.46 4.52
C VAL A 173 1.57 -8.60 5.75
N LEU A 174 0.88 -8.83 6.87
CA LEU A 174 1.13 -8.11 8.13
C LEU A 174 2.53 -8.39 8.69
N ILE A 175 2.95 -9.66 8.71
CA ILE A 175 4.30 -10.04 9.18
C ILE A 175 5.37 -9.36 8.31
N ILE A 176 5.22 -9.38 6.98
CA ILE A 176 6.16 -8.73 6.05
C ILE A 176 6.22 -7.22 6.32
N ASN A 177 5.07 -6.56 6.52
CA ASN A 177 5.04 -5.13 6.82
C ASN A 177 5.76 -4.80 8.15
N ILE A 178 5.52 -5.58 9.20
CA ILE A 178 6.19 -5.41 10.50
C ILE A 178 7.69 -5.62 10.37
N MET A 179 8.12 -6.71 9.72
CA MET A 179 9.54 -7.01 9.52
C MET A 179 10.24 -5.90 8.74
N THR A 180 9.58 -5.39 7.70
CA THR A 180 10.12 -4.32 6.87
C THR A 180 10.27 -3.01 7.65
N TYR A 181 9.29 -2.69 8.51
CA TYR A 181 9.35 -1.55 9.41
C TYR A 181 10.53 -1.67 10.41
N LEU A 182 10.70 -2.85 11.02
CA LEU A 182 11.81 -3.11 11.95
C LEU A 182 13.18 -2.99 11.26
N ILE A 183 13.31 -3.52 10.03
CA ILE A 183 14.55 -3.40 9.23
C ILE A 183 14.85 -1.93 8.90
N SER A 184 13.83 -1.16 8.53
CA SER A 184 13.97 0.27 8.24
C SER A 184 14.46 1.04 9.48
N ILE A 185 13.87 0.81 10.66
CA ILE A 185 14.37 1.39 11.91
C ILE A 185 15.82 1.00 12.13
N LYS A 186 16.15 -0.30 12.04
CA LYS A 186 17.50 -0.80 12.28
C LYS A 186 18.56 -0.13 11.39
N ASN A 187 18.24 0.07 10.13
CA ASN A 187 19.15 0.69 9.16
C ASN A 187 19.44 2.17 9.45
N TYR A 188 18.51 2.88 10.09
CA TYR A 188 18.64 4.30 10.40
C TYR A 188 18.93 4.58 11.88
N GLN A 189 19.17 3.54 12.70
CA GLN A 189 19.40 3.64 14.15
C GLN A 189 20.42 4.71 14.52
N ASN A 190 21.61 4.73 13.92
CA ASN A 190 22.66 5.67 14.29
C ASN A 190 22.27 7.14 14.07
N ILE A 191 21.45 7.42 13.05
CA ILE A 191 20.98 8.77 12.74
C ILE A 191 19.79 9.13 13.66
N ILE A 192 18.91 8.16 13.94
CA ILE A 192 17.82 8.29 14.91
C ILE A 192 18.36 8.60 16.31
N PHE A 193 19.45 7.95 16.74
CA PHE A 193 20.08 8.19 18.04
C PHE A 193 20.56 9.65 18.20
N GLY A 194 21.00 10.29 17.12
CA GLY A 194 21.38 11.72 17.13
C GLY A 194 20.21 12.69 17.28
N LYS A 195 18.96 12.24 17.06
CA LYS A 195 17.73 13.06 17.07
C LYS A 195 16.56 12.34 17.77
N LEU A 196 16.86 11.58 18.84
CA LEU A 196 15.90 10.69 19.51
C LEU A 196 14.58 11.36 19.92
N PHE A 197 14.66 12.56 20.50
CA PHE A 197 13.47 13.27 20.95
C PHE A 197 12.50 13.58 19.80
N TYR A 198 13.02 14.01 18.65
CA TYR A 198 12.23 14.29 17.44
C TYR A 198 11.63 13.02 16.85
N PHE A 199 12.38 11.91 16.89
CA PHE A 199 11.89 10.61 16.44
C PHE A 199 10.76 10.08 17.33
N ILE A 200 10.86 10.24 18.66
CA ILE A 200 9.81 9.85 19.61
C ILE A 200 8.55 10.69 19.37
N LEU A 201 8.69 12.02 19.22
CA LEU A 201 7.56 12.91 18.92
C LEU A 201 6.85 12.51 17.62
N TYR A 202 7.62 12.21 16.58
CA TYR A 202 7.12 11.69 15.30
C TYR A 202 6.31 10.38 15.49
N LEU A 203 6.91 9.38 16.17
CA LEU A 203 6.34 8.05 16.32
C LEU A 203 5.02 8.13 17.13
N CYS A 204 5.02 8.90 18.21
CA CYS A 204 3.84 9.13 19.03
C CYS A 204 2.73 9.88 18.29
N ALA A 205 3.03 11.00 17.63
CA ALA A 205 2.01 11.88 17.07
C ALA A 205 1.41 11.36 15.76
N LEU A 206 2.20 10.70 14.93
CA LEU A 206 1.84 10.46 13.54
C LEU A 206 1.73 8.97 13.20
N GLU A 207 2.40 8.11 13.96
CA GLU A 207 2.28 6.66 13.83
C GLU A 207 1.33 6.06 14.87
N ILE A 208 1.45 6.38 16.16
CA ILE A 208 0.62 5.75 17.21
C ILE A 208 -0.73 6.46 17.40
N ALA A 209 -0.74 7.80 17.48
CA ALA A 209 -1.95 8.55 17.82
C ALA A 209 -3.14 8.33 16.87
N PRO A 210 -2.98 8.21 15.54
CA PRO A 210 -4.11 7.93 14.65
C PRO A 210 -4.77 6.58 14.92
N TYR A 211 -3.99 5.53 15.23
CA TYR A 211 -4.56 4.22 15.58
C TYR A 211 -5.24 4.25 16.94
N TYR A 212 -4.68 4.99 17.91
CA TYR A 212 -5.33 5.19 19.20
C TYR A 212 -6.67 5.91 19.05
N PHE A 213 -6.72 6.96 18.24
CA PHE A 213 -7.95 7.71 17.98
C PHE A 213 -9.00 6.84 17.26
N MET A 214 -8.58 6.03 16.29
CA MET A 214 -9.46 5.09 15.59
C MET A 214 -10.03 4.05 16.55
N TYR A 215 -9.20 3.44 17.40
CA TYR A 215 -9.64 2.51 18.44
C TYR A 215 -10.64 3.16 19.42
N TYR A 216 -10.35 4.38 19.89
CA TYR A 216 -11.24 5.11 20.77
C TYR A 216 -12.59 5.42 20.12
N TRP A 217 -12.57 5.83 18.85
CA TRP A 217 -13.79 6.12 18.09
C TRP A 217 -14.64 4.86 17.88
N PHE A 218 -14.03 3.71 17.56
CA PHE A 218 -14.77 2.45 17.45
C PHE A 218 -15.36 1.96 18.78
N THR A 219 -14.64 2.11 19.88
CA THR A 219 -15.08 1.64 21.20
C THR A 219 -16.11 2.54 21.87
N LYS A 220 -16.08 3.87 21.62
CA LYS A 220 -17.10 4.80 22.12
C LYS A 220 -18.22 5.10 21.14
N GLY A 221 -17.99 5.01 19.83
CA GLY A 221 -19.01 5.22 18.79
C GLY A 221 -19.95 4.02 18.60
N SER A 222 -19.68 2.90 19.28
CA SER A 222 -20.58 1.73 19.38
C SER A 222 -21.42 1.72 20.67
N ALA A 223 -21.50 2.86 21.37
CA ALA A 223 -22.38 3.10 22.52
C ALA A 223 -23.46 4.14 22.19
#